data_AF-A0A946MS48-F1
#
_entry.id   AF-A0A946MS48-F1
#
_cell.length_a   1.000
_cell.length_b   1.000
_cell.length_c   1.000
_cell.angle_alpha   90.00
_cell.angle_beta   90.00
_cell.angle_gamma   90.00
#
_symmetry.space_group_name_H-M   'P 1'
#
loop_
_entity.id
_entity.type
_entity.pdbx_description
1 polymer ?
#
loop_
_entity_poly.entity_id
_entity_poly.type
_entity_poly.pdbx_seq_one_letter_code
_entity_poly.pdbx_strand_id
1 'polypeptide(L)'
;MVVLEWLRYIFGSLFILFIPGFSWSWIFFKKDKIDWIERIALSVGLSVALVPLTILWLNYVFGVKITLLNTILAVCILSALPVAYIYGVPYYRRRRGIDPKSADEETTSEDSDTLDNQD
;
A
#
# COMPACT_ATOMS: atom_id res chain seq x y z
N MET A 1 -15.51 -24.49 -25.43
CA MET A 1 -14.16 -23.89 -25.27
C MET A 1 -14.25 -22.39 -25.06
N VAL A 2 -14.99 -21.64 -25.87
CA VAL A 2 -15.25 -20.18 -25.71
C VAL A 2 -15.76 -19.75 -24.34
N VAL A 3 -16.71 -20.46 -23.73
CA VAL A 3 -17.31 -20.03 -22.45
C VAL A 3 -16.29 -19.90 -21.32
N LEU A 4 -15.28 -20.78 -21.26
CA LEU A 4 -14.23 -20.70 -20.25
C LEU A 4 -13.27 -19.52 -20.51
N GLU A 5 -13.04 -19.18 -21.77
CA GLU A 5 -12.21 -18.05 -22.17
C GLU A 5 -12.87 -16.74 -21.76
N TRP A 6 -14.15 -16.56 -22.09
CA TRP A 6 -14.94 -15.40 -21.67
C TRP A 6 -15.01 -15.28 -20.15
N LEU A 7 -15.26 -16.39 -19.45
CA LEU A 7 -15.33 -16.37 -17.99
C LEU A 7 -13.99 -15.95 -17.38
N ARG A 8 -12.86 -16.43 -17.92
CA ARG A 8 -11.51 -16.05 -17.48
C ARG A 8 -11.21 -14.58 -17.76
N TYR A 9 -11.61 -14.04 -18.91
CA TYR A 9 -11.41 -12.61 -19.21
C TYR A 9 -12.24 -11.72 -18.28
N ILE A 10 -13.49 -12.08 -18.04
CA ILE A 10 -14.38 -11.33 -17.14
C ILE A 10 -13.87 -11.40 -15.71
N PHE A 11 -13.57 -12.59 -15.19
CA PHE A 11 -13.02 -12.74 -13.85
C PHE A 11 -11.65 -12.12 -13.69
N GLY A 12 -10.75 -12.32 -14.66
CA GLY A 12 -9.40 -11.76 -14.62
C GLY A 12 -9.42 -10.23 -14.65
N SER A 13 -10.25 -9.64 -15.52
CA SER A 13 -10.47 -8.19 -15.57
C SER A 13 -11.11 -7.69 -14.29
N LEU A 14 -12.18 -8.34 -13.81
CA LEU A 14 -12.84 -7.94 -12.57
C LEU A 14 -11.87 -8.00 -11.40
N PHE A 15 -11.02 -9.02 -11.30
CA PHE A 15 -10.04 -9.17 -10.25
C PHE A 15 -8.91 -8.12 -10.35
N ILE A 16 -8.38 -7.88 -11.56
CA ILE A 16 -7.31 -6.90 -11.78
C ILE A 16 -7.79 -5.46 -11.56
N LEU A 17 -9.06 -5.16 -11.85
CA LEU A 17 -9.67 -3.86 -11.57
C LEU A 17 -10.09 -3.75 -10.10
N PHE A 18 -10.60 -4.81 -9.49
CA PHE A 18 -11.13 -4.75 -8.13
C PHE A 18 -10.02 -4.68 -7.07
N ILE A 19 -8.92 -5.42 -7.20
CA ILE A 19 -7.82 -5.43 -6.22
C ILE A 19 -7.24 -4.03 -5.93
N PRO A 20 -6.84 -3.21 -6.93
CA PRO A 20 -6.25 -1.91 -6.65
C PRO A 20 -7.26 -0.93 -6.01
N GLY A 21 -8.52 -0.95 -6.48
CA GLY A 21 -9.59 -0.12 -5.90
C GLY A 21 -9.95 -0.52 -4.48
N PHE A 22 -10.02 -1.83 -4.20
CA PHE A 22 -10.35 -2.36 -2.88
C PHE A 22 -9.26 -2.07 -1.85
N SER A 23 -7.99 -2.13 -2.26
CA SER A 23 -6.86 -1.84 -1.37
C SER A 23 -6.86 -0.38 -0.93
N TRP A 24 -7.22 0.55 -1.83
CA TRP A 24 -7.37 1.96 -1.49
C TRP A 24 -8.65 2.26 -0.70
N SER A 25 -9.73 1.51 -0.91
CA SER A 25 -10.96 1.64 -0.10
C SER A 25 -10.64 1.55 1.39
N TRP A 26 -9.70 0.68 1.77
CA TRP A 26 -9.25 0.53 3.15
C TRP A 26 -8.40 1.68 3.68
N ILE A 27 -7.66 2.38 2.80
CA ILE A 27 -6.80 3.51 3.20
C ILE A 27 -7.59 4.82 3.32
N PHE A 28 -8.58 5.04 2.43
CA PHE A 28 -9.35 6.29 2.42
C PHE A 28 -10.53 6.29 3.39
N PHE A 29 -11.16 5.14 3.65
CA PHE A 29 -12.39 5.10 4.43
C PHE A 29 -12.30 4.13 5.61
N LYS A 30 -12.33 4.72 6.81
CA LYS A 30 -12.36 4.01 8.10
C LYS A 30 -13.71 3.30 8.27
N LYS A 31 -13.69 2.05 8.74
CA LYS A 31 -14.80 1.08 8.76
C LYS A 31 -16.06 1.48 9.56
N ASP A 32 -16.04 2.58 10.31
CA ASP A 32 -17.08 2.91 11.28
C ASP A 32 -18.34 3.57 10.71
N LYS A 33 -18.37 4.00 9.44
CA LYS A 33 -19.50 4.78 8.89
C LYS A 33 -20.01 4.41 7.49
N ILE A 34 -19.53 3.32 6.90
CA ILE A 34 -19.84 2.99 5.50
C ILE A 34 -20.56 1.66 5.41
N ASP A 35 -21.72 1.70 4.76
CA ASP A 35 -22.55 0.52 4.54
C ASP A 35 -21.89 -0.46 3.57
N TRP A 36 -22.29 -1.72 3.61
CA TRP A 36 -21.68 -2.77 2.78
C TRP A 36 -21.79 -2.45 1.27
N ILE A 37 -22.88 -1.78 0.87
CA ILE A 37 -23.14 -1.37 -0.52
C ILE A 37 -22.25 -0.19 -0.95
N GLU A 38 -22.02 0.79 -0.07
CA GLU A 38 -21.16 1.94 -0.36
C GLU A 38 -19.71 1.49 -0.53
N ARG A 39 -19.27 0.51 0.26
CA ARG A 39 -17.92 -0.05 0.14
C ARG A 39 -17.68 -0.72 -1.21
N ILE A 40 -18.69 -1.42 -1.75
CA ILE A 40 -18.64 -2.03 -3.08
C ILE A 40 -18.64 -0.94 -4.16
N ALA A 41 -19.54 0.04 -4.06
CA ALA A 41 -19.63 1.15 -5.01
C ALA A 41 -18.33 1.98 -5.05
N LEU A 42 -17.74 2.28 -3.89
CA LEU A 42 -16.45 2.98 -3.78
C LEU A 42 -15.32 2.16 -4.40
N SER A 43 -15.25 0.85 -4.15
CA SER A 43 -14.19 0.02 -4.74
C SER A 43 -14.25 0.01 -6.27
N VAL A 44 -15.46 -0.08 -6.84
CA VAL A 44 -15.66 -0.05 -8.29
C VAL A 44 -15.38 1.34 -8.86
N GLY A 45 -15.95 2.39 -8.26
CA GLY A 45 -15.76 3.77 -8.70
C GLY A 45 -14.30 4.22 -8.62
N LEU A 46 -13.59 3.81 -7.56
CA LEU A 46 -12.18 4.15 -7.39
C LEU A 46 -11.28 3.46 -8.41
N SER A 47 -11.60 2.23 -8.81
CA SER A 47 -10.87 1.54 -9.88
C SER A 47 -11.09 2.20 -11.25
N VAL A 48 -12.36 2.49 -11.58
CA VAL A 48 -12.73 3.18 -12.82
C VAL A 48 -12.17 4.60 -12.86
N ALA A 49 -11.95 5.25 -11.71
CA ALA A 49 -11.22 6.51 -11.66
C ALA A 49 -9.71 6.29 -11.82
N LEU A 50 -9.10 5.42 -11.00
CA LEU A 50 -7.64 5.25 -10.92
C LEU A 50 -7.03 4.76 -12.22
N VAL A 51 -7.63 3.77 -12.89
CA VAL A 51 -7.06 3.15 -14.11
C VAL A 51 -6.92 4.16 -15.26
N PRO A 52 -8.00 4.79 -15.76
CA PRO A 52 -7.87 5.80 -16.81
C PRO A 52 -7.15 7.04 -16.33
N LEU A 53 -7.28 7.45 -15.06
CA LEU A 53 -6.52 8.60 -14.55
C LEU A 53 -5.01 8.34 -14.58
N THR A 54 -4.54 7.13 -14.22
CA THR A 54 -3.11 6.82 -14.32
C THR A 54 -2.63 6.76 -15.76
N ILE A 55 -3.43 6.20 -16.67
CA ILE A 55 -3.08 6.13 -18.10
C ILE A 55 -3.00 7.54 -18.69
N LEU A 56 -3.99 8.38 -18.38
CA LEU A 56 -4.05 9.76 -18.84
C LEU A 56 -2.90 10.58 -18.22
N TRP A 57 -2.62 10.43 -16.94
CA TRP A 57 -1.52 11.08 -16.25
C TRP A 57 -0.17 10.69 -16.84
N LEU A 58 0.04 9.40 -17.10
CA LEU A 58 1.27 8.90 -17.72
C LEU A 58 1.45 9.44 -19.15
N ASN A 59 0.37 9.48 -19.93
CA ASN A 59 0.37 10.07 -21.26
C ASN A 59 0.64 11.59 -21.20
N TYR A 60 0.01 12.30 -20.27
CA TYR A 60 0.09 13.75 -20.17
C TYR A 60 1.43 14.26 -19.61
N VAL A 61 1.94 13.62 -18.55
CA VAL A 61 3.17 14.08 -17.87
C VAL A 61 4.44 13.66 -18.60
N PHE A 62 4.46 12.45 -19.17
CA PHE A 62 5.67 11.92 -19.82
C PHE A 62 5.61 11.95 -21.36
N GLY A 63 4.46 12.27 -21.97
CA GLY A 63 4.31 12.28 -23.43
C GLY A 63 4.57 10.92 -24.09
N VAL A 64 4.53 9.83 -23.31
CA VAL A 64 4.85 8.50 -23.82
C VAL A 64 3.64 7.94 -24.56
N LYS A 65 3.90 7.36 -25.73
CA LYS A 65 2.87 6.65 -26.51
C LYS A 65 2.19 5.62 -25.62
N ILE A 66 0.86 5.65 -25.56
CA ILE A 66 0.03 4.65 -24.87
C ILE A 66 0.19 3.32 -25.63
N THR A 67 1.24 2.59 -25.29
CA THR A 67 1.50 1.24 -25.76
C THR A 67 1.00 0.27 -24.69
N LEU A 68 0.51 -0.90 -25.10
CA LEU A 68 -0.02 -1.94 -24.20
C LEU A 68 0.93 -2.21 -23.00
N LEU A 69 2.24 -2.20 -23.24
CA LEU A 69 3.27 -2.39 -22.21
C LEU A 69 3.24 -1.31 -21.12
N ASN A 70 3.14 -0.03 -21.49
CA ASN A 70 3.11 1.08 -20.52
C ASN A 70 1.86 1.04 -19.65
N THR A 71 0.71 0.71 -20.25
CA THR A 71 -0.55 0.56 -19.50
C THR A 71 -0.45 -0.57 -18.48
N ILE A 72 0.11 -1.72 -18.87
CA ILE A 72 0.30 -2.85 -17.95
C ILE A 72 1.27 -2.46 -16.82
N LEU A 73 2.38 -1.78 -17.14
CA LEU A 73 3.36 -1.35 -16.14
C LEU A 73 2.74 -0.37 -15.13
N ALA A 74 1.95 0.59 -15.61
CA ALA A 74 1.26 1.56 -14.76
C ALA A 74 0.29 0.89 -13.78
N VAL A 75 -0.53 -0.06 -14.27
CA VAL A 75 -1.47 -0.81 -13.43
C VAL A 75 -0.72 -1.71 -12.42
N CYS A 76 0.40 -2.31 -12.83
CA CYS A 76 1.27 -3.07 -11.93
C CYS A 76 1.83 -2.19 -10.80
N ILE A 77 2.33 -1.00 -11.10
CA ILE A 77 2.87 -0.08 -10.08
C ILE A 77 1.74 0.42 -9.17
N LEU A 78 0.61 0.82 -9.75
CA LEU A 78 -0.55 1.30 -9.01
C LEU A 78 -1.11 0.25 -8.04
N SER A 79 -1.14 -1.03 -8.43
CA SER A 79 -1.54 -2.12 -7.53
C SER A 79 -0.45 -2.53 -6.55
N ALA A 80 0.83 -2.44 -6.91
CA ALA A 80 1.95 -2.78 -6.04
C ALA A 80 2.13 -1.79 -4.87
N LEU A 81 1.84 -0.51 -5.04
CA LEU A 81 1.96 0.51 -3.99
C LEU A 81 1.16 0.22 -2.71
N PRO A 82 -0.17 -0.02 -2.77
CA PRO A 82 -0.96 -0.31 -1.57
C PRO A 82 -0.61 -1.69 -0.98
N VAL A 83 -0.25 -2.66 -1.81
CA VAL A 83 0.24 -3.98 -1.36
C VAL A 83 1.55 -3.81 -0.59
N ALA A 84 2.53 -3.11 -1.17
CA ALA A 84 3.80 -2.80 -0.53
C ALA A 84 3.62 -1.97 0.74
N TYR A 85 2.61 -1.10 0.83
CA TYR A 85 2.29 -0.41 2.08
C TYR A 85 1.78 -1.40 3.14
N ILE A 86 0.84 -2.27 2.82
CA ILE A 86 0.28 -3.27 3.77
C ILE A 86 1.35 -4.27 4.23
N TYR A 87 2.20 -4.76 3.32
CA TYR A 87 3.29 -5.70 3.64
C TYR A 87 4.55 -5.01 4.17
N GLY A 88 4.80 -3.76 3.79
CA GLY A 88 5.98 -2.98 4.17
C GLY A 88 5.86 -2.31 5.54
N VAL A 89 4.65 -1.93 5.98
CA VAL A 89 4.42 -1.41 7.34
C VAL A 89 4.87 -2.37 8.45
N PRO A 90 4.57 -3.69 8.42
CA PRO A 90 5.12 -4.64 9.39
C PRO A 90 6.62 -4.93 9.17
N TYR A 91 7.12 -4.83 7.92
CA TYR A 91 8.55 -4.99 7.63
C TYR A 91 9.39 -3.84 8.19
N TYR A 92 8.93 -2.59 8.06
CA TYR A 92 9.60 -1.42 8.62
C TYR A 92 9.48 -1.33 10.15
N ARG A 93 8.40 -1.86 10.74
CA ARG A 93 8.25 -1.91 12.21
C ARG A 93 9.25 -2.82 12.91
N ARG A 94 9.92 -3.72 12.17
CA ARG A 94 10.92 -4.65 12.73
C ARG A 94 12.33 -4.07 12.87
N ARG A 95 12.62 -2.90 12.27
CA ARG A 95 13.93 -2.23 12.43
C ARG A 95 13.96 -1.15 13.49
N ARG A 96 12.83 -0.83 14.13
CA ARG A 96 12.80 -0.13 15.41
C ARG A 96 12.44 -1.12 16.51
N GLY A 97 13.29 -2.11 16.69
CA GLY A 97 13.62 -2.54 18.04
C GLY A 97 14.37 -1.40 18.71
N ILE A 98 13.64 -0.33 19.08
CA ILE A 98 14.10 0.52 20.16
C ILE A 98 13.71 -0.29 21.37
N ASP A 99 14.64 -1.15 21.80
CA ASP A 99 14.53 -1.81 23.07
C ASP A 99 14.68 -0.69 24.11
N PRO A 100 13.62 -0.31 24.84
CA PRO A 100 13.71 0.79 25.80
C PRO A 100 14.68 0.47 26.93
N LYS A 101 15.13 -0.79 27.07
CA LYS A 101 15.97 -1.24 28.17
C LYS A 101 17.45 -0.79 28.08
N SER A 102 17.93 -0.35 26.92
CA SER A 102 19.33 0.08 26.78
C SER A 102 19.59 1.53 27.22
N ALA A 103 18.55 2.32 27.50
CA ALA A 103 18.71 3.69 28.00
C ALA A 103 18.92 3.74 29.53
N ASP A 104 18.51 2.68 30.22
CA ASP A 104 18.45 2.61 31.69
C ASP A 104 19.79 2.16 32.29
N GLU A 105 20.58 1.39 31.53
CA GLU A 105 21.86 0.80 31.96
C GLU A 105 23.05 1.77 31.80
N GLU A 106 22.99 2.73 30.87
CA GLU A 106 24.06 3.72 30.67
C GLU A 106 24.05 4.81 31.77
N THR A 107 22.87 5.15 32.29
CA THR A 107 22.74 6.19 33.33
C THR A 107 23.15 5.69 34.73
N THR A 108 23.09 4.38 34.98
CA THR A 108 23.42 3.80 36.31
C THR A 108 24.93 3.56 36.50
N SER A 109 25.67 3.38 35.41
CA SER A 109 27.13 3.17 35.45
C SER A 109 27.92 4.47 35.62
N GLU A 110 27.36 5.61 35.19
CA GLU A 110 28.07 6.91 35.25
C GLU A 110 28.01 7.58 36.65
N ASP A 111 26.95 7.29 37.44
CA ASP A 111 26.79 7.79 38.82
C ASP A 111 27.58 6.98 39.86
N SER A 112 28.03 5.76 39.51
CA SER A 112 28.80 4.91 40.43
C SER A 112 30.30 5.20 40.40
N ASP A 113 30.84 5.65 39.28
CA ASP A 113 32.27 5.99 39.15
C ASP A 113 32.63 7.38 39.71
N THR A 114 31.65 8.27 39.88
CA THR A 114 31.84 9.62 40.45
C THR A 114 31.82 9.65 41.97
N LEU A 115 31.25 8.65 42.63
CA LEU A 115 31.22 8.54 44.10
C LEU A 115 32.49 7.91 44.70
N ASP A 116 33.32 7.23 43.91
CA ASP A 116 34.54 6.55 44.39
C ASP A 116 35.81 7.44 44.31
N ASN A 117 35.70 8.66 43.76
CA ASN A 117 36.81 9.60 43.61
C ASN A 117 36.75 10.79 44.58
N GLN A 118 36.03 10.64 45.69
CA GLN A 118 35.82 11.68 46.68
C GLN A 118 36.23 11.20 48.09
N ASP A 119 37.46 10.71 48.23
CA ASP A 119 38.18 10.51 49.50
C ASP A 119 39.63 11.02 49.37
#